data_AF-A0A537N167-F1
#
_entry.id   AF-A0A537N167-F1
#
_cell.length_a   1.000
_cell.length_b   1.000
_cell.length_c   1.000
_cell.angle_alpha   90.00
_cell.angle_beta   90.00
_cell.angle_gamma   90.00
#
_symmetry.space_group_name_H-M   'P 1'
#
loop_
_entity.id
_entity.type
_entity.pdbx_description
1 polymer ?
#
loop_
_entity_poly.entity_id
_entity_poly.type
_entity_poly.pdbx_seq_one_letter_code
_entity_poly.pdbx_strand_id
1 'polypeptide(L)'
;MTSGPPTTARATALAFGLVFAPPVPDAIDAITSTVTPLVSADIGNVRFISPARCQPAAAMKSQSNALSAYTKAVSDFKSILSERRAQIDSNQQLPNLPGQALYLARNNMISAYKDLTDALPSKIGRPNKFGIPPAYFDADNEPLLDEYADLFRIMEAPPVNAQNSNTPVKDVVDLGTDIGRAKGLDAAHADLAGRISLGLFFAETNGNQNIGNARSNRYKGSLQTGVSEDRNGQEKWAAIRKSIAAFDPALSARDDKEEARVGNLDHRLNHWTAVRDGLMSALADLFPQIPAIVRALPNPIDQMRLFELIQIIPTPTKSALKSGNFAGYTVSDRTIMGYLRNNSIFTFGQADRAKPSATFREILDAMWLFNGKFERALSEFGEIKARPKG
;
A
#
# COMPACT_ATOMS: atom_id res chain seq x y z
N MET A 1 -18.92 -23.55 36.28
CA MET A 1 -17.70 -23.26 35.52
C MET A 1 -18.12 -22.55 34.24
N THR A 2 -18.00 -21.24 34.23
CA THR A 2 -18.41 -20.36 33.11
C THR A 2 -17.26 -20.25 32.12
N SER A 3 -17.48 -20.71 30.89
CA SER A 3 -16.55 -20.58 29.77
C SER A 3 -16.47 -19.13 29.31
N GLY A 4 -15.29 -18.52 29.44
CA GLY A 4 -15.00 -17.19 28.89
C GLY A 4 -14.97 -17.17 27.35
N PRO A 5 -15.06 -15.99 26.73
CA PRO A 5 -15.08 -15.84 25.28
C PRO A 5 -13.69 -16.12 24.68
N PRO A 6 -13.61 -16.52 23.40
CA PRO A 6 -12.34 -16.85 22.77
C PRO A 6 -11.50 -15.59 22.58
N THR A 7 -10.23 -15.69 22.96
CA THR A 7 -9.19 -14.69 22.75
C THR A 7 -8.96 -14.53 21.25
N THR A 8 -9.45 -13.43 20.66
CA THR A 8 -9.07 -13.02 19.30
C THR A 8 -7.60 -12.63 19.32
N ALA A 9 -6.75 -13.47 18.73
CA ALA A 9 -5.36 -13.13 18.48
C ALA A 9 -5.33 -11.89 17.58
N ARG A 10 -4.88 -10.74 18.12
CA ARG A 10 -4.63 -9.54 17.33
C ARG A 10 -3.52 -9.86 16.33
N ALA A 11 -3.87 -9.99 15.05
CA ALA A 11 -2.89 -10.06 13.98
C ALA A 11 -2.07 -8.77 13.97
N THR A 12 -0.76 -8.87 14.12
CA THR A 12 0.15 -7.73 13.97
C THR A 12 0.17 -7.32 12.50
N ALA A 13 -0.56 -6.27 12.15
CA ALA A 13 -0.56 -5.72 10.80
C ALA A 13 0.79 -5.05 10.50
N LEU A 14 1.50 -5.54 9.48
CA LEU A 14 2.78 -4.97 9.06
C LEU A 14 2.59 -3.54 8.54
N ALA A 15 3.49 -2.63 8.93
CA ALA A 15 3.54 -1.28 8.40
C ALA A 15 4.09 -1.31 6.96
N PHE A 16 3.20 -1.44 5.98
CA PHE A 16 3.51 -1.27 4.56
C PHE A 16 3.34 0.18 4.11
N GLY A 17 3.77 1.18 4.90
CA GLY A 17 3.61 2.60 4.57
C GLY A 17 4.05 2.83 3.13
N LEU A 18 3.13 3.21 2.25
CA LEU A 18 3.29 3.24 0.81
C LEU A 18 3.11 4.68 0.34
N VAL A 19 4.18 5.41 0.02
CA VAL A 19 3.99 6.69 -0.66
C VAL A 19 5.11 6.91 -1.68
N PHE A 20 4.64 7.23 -2.89
CA PHE A 20 5.33 7.60 -4.12
C PHE A 20 6.85 7.86 -4.02
N ALA A 21 7.64 6.89 -4.50
CA ALA A 21 8.93 7.19 -5.06
C ALA A 21 8.73 7.60 -6.53
N PRO A 22 9.24 8.75 -7.00
CA PRO A 22 9.42 8.97 -8.43
C PRO A 22 10.30 7.84 -9.02
N PRO A 23 10.18 7.53 -10.32
CA PRO A 23 10.87 6.39 -10.92
C PRO A 23 12.37 6.45 -10.61
N VAL A 24 12.86 5.39 -9.97
CA VAL A 24 14.29 5.07 -10.06
C VAL A 24 14.49 4.53 -11.46
N PRO A 25 15.41 5.08 -12.28
CA PRO A 25 15.72 4.47 -13.56
C PRO A 25 16.21 3.05 -13.31
N ASP A 26 15.57 2.07 -13.93
CA ASP A 26 16.06 0.68 -13.99
C ASP A 26 17.38 0.68 -14.76
N ALA A 27 18.48 0.92 -14.06
CA ALA A 27 19.82 0.67 -14.55
C ALA A 27 20.24 -0.76 -14.19
N ILE A 28 19.43 -1.74 -14.58
CA ILE A 28 19.86 -3.14 -14.71
C ILE A 28 19.16 -3.71 -15.95
N ASP A 29 19.60 -3.27 -17.13
CA ASP A 29 19.50 -4.06 -18.36
C ASP A 29 20.48 -3.48 -19.37
N ALA A 30 21.73 -3.92 -19.29
CA ALA A 30 22.73 -3.64 -20.31
C ALA A 30 23.76 -4.76 -20.37
N ILE A 31 23.42 -5.89 -21.01
CA ILE A 31 24.36 -6.65 -21.85
C ILE A 31 23.63 -7.18 -23.10
N THR A 32 23.58 -6.29 -24.11
CA THR A 32 23.91 -6.52 -25.53
C THR A 32 23.55 -7.86 -26.19
N SER A 33 22.44 -7.86 -26.93
CA SER A 33 22.20 -8.72 -28.09
C SER A 33 23.08 -8.27 -29.27
N THR A 34 24.14 -9.02 -29.56
CA THR A 34 24.94 -8.86 -30.78
C THR A 34 24.26 -9.62 -31.93
N VAL A 35 23.78 -8.89 -32.93
CA VAL A 35 23.33 -9.45 -34.21
C VAL A 35 24.56 -9.59 -35.11
N THR A 36 24.82 -10.79 -35.61
CA THR A 36 25.74 -11.03 -36.75
C THR A 36 24.99 -11.80 -37.85
N PRO A 37 25.31 -11.57 -39.13
CA PRO A 37 24.47 -11.94 -40.26
C PRO A 37 24.59 -13.42 -40.63
N LEU A 38 23.52 -13.96 -41.21
CA LEU A 38 23.47 -15.29 -41.82
C LEU A 38 24.57 -15.45 -42.89
N VAL A 39 25.37 -16.52 -42.75
CA VAL A 39 26.13 -17.13 -43.84
C VAL A 39 25.60 -18.55 -44.07
N SER A 40 25.47 -18.92 -45.35
CA SER A 40 24.86 -20.17 -45.81
C SER A 40 25.62 -21.44 -45.41
N ALA A 41 24.85 -22.54 -45.39
CA ALA A 41 25.13 -23.85 -44.84
C ALA A 41 26.37 -24.57 -45.37
N ASP A 42 27.00 -25.34 -44.47
CA ASP A 42 27.77 -26.53 -44.81
C ASP A 42 27.14 -27.74 -44.07
N ILE A 43 26.68 -28.72 -44.82
CA ILE A 43 25.91 -29.88 -44.32
C ILE A 43 26.90 -30.92 -43.82
N GLY A 44 27.17 -30.91 -42.51
CA GLY A 44 28.00 -31.91 -41.84
C GLY A 44 27.35 -32.45 -40.57
N ASN A 45 26.72 -33.63 -40.67
CA ASN A 45 26.34 -34.54 -39.58
C ASN A 45 25.94 -33.90 -38.22
N VAL A 46 24.74 -33.31 -38.17
CA VAL A 46 24.11 -32.94 -36.89
C VAL A 46 23.62 -34.22 -36.20
N ARG A 47 24.40 -34.72 -35.24
CA ARG A 47 23.87 -35.60 -34.20
C ARG A 47 22.76 -34.86 -33.47
N PHE A 48 21.52 -35.32 -33.62
CA PHE A 48 20.39 -34.85 -32.82
C PHE A 48 20.66 -35.18 -31.34
N ILE A 49 21.22 -34.24 -30.59
CA ILE A 49 21.17 -34.28 -29.14
C ILE A 49 19.71 -34.09 -28.78
N SER A 50 19.07 -35.14 -28.24
CA SER A 50 17.70 -35.05 -27.74
C SER A 50 17.57 -33.88 -26.74
N PRO A 51 16.60 -32.97 -26.89
CA PRO A 51 16.37 -31.86 -25.96
C PRO A 51 16.17 -32.31 -24.49
N ALA A 52 15.73 -33.56 -24.32
CA ALA A 52 15.44 -34.18 -23.02
C ALA A 52 16.65 -34.32 -22.07
N ARG A 53 17.90 -34.31 -22.57
CA ARG A 53 19.09 -34.43 -21.70
C ARG A 53 19.59 -33.08 -21.15
N CYS A 54 19.22 -31.96 -21.77
CA CYS A 54 19.63 -30.62 -21.29
C CYS A 54 18.61 -29.98 -20.34
N GLN A 55 17.35 -30.44 -20.34
CA GLN A 55 16.30 -29.96 -19.44
C GLN A 55 16.60 -30.22 -17.95
N PRO A 56 17.09 -31.39 -17.52
CA PRO A 56 17.39 -31.64 -16.10
C PRO A 56 18.52 -30.75 -15.58
N ALA A 57 19.58 -30.56 -16.37
CA ALA A 57 20.73 -29.73 -15.98
C ALA A 57 20.39 -28.23 -15.92
N ALA A 58 19.59 -27.74 -16.88
CA ALA A 58 19.12 -26.35 -16.88
C ALA A 58 18.16 -26.08 -15.71
N ALA A 59 17.26 -27.01 -15.39
CA ALA A 59 16.36 -26.93 -14.24
C ALA A 59 17.14 -26.92 -12.91
N MET A 60 18.11 -27.83 -12.73
CA MET A 60 18.96 -27.84 -11.53
C MET A 60 19.76 -26.54 -11.35
N LYS A 61 20.30 -25.99 -12.45
CA LYS A 61 21.01 -24.70 -12.42
C LYS A 61 20.08 -23.55 -12.02
N SER A 62 18.88 -23.50 -12.58
CA SER A 62 17.86 -22.49 -12.24
C SER A 62 17.47 -22.56 -10.76
N GLN A 63 17.23 -23.76 -10.22
CA GLN A 63 16.92 -23.98 -8.81
C GLN A 63 18.07 -23.55 -7.89
N SER A 64 19.31 -23.93 -8.22
CA SER A 64 20.49 -23.54 -7.44
C SER A 64 20.69 -22.01 -7.44
N ASN A 65 20.48 -21.36 -8.58
CA ASN A 65 20.58 -19.91 -8.69
C ASN A 65 19.51 -19.19 -7.87
N ALA A 66 18.25 -19.66 -7.93
CA ALA A 66 17.16 -19.07 -7.17
C ALA A 66 17.38 -19.22 -5.65
N LEU A 67 17.89 -20.38 -5.21
CA LEU A 67 18.24 -20.60 -3.80
C LEU A 67 19.37 -19.65 -3.35
N SER A 68 20.42 -19.51 -4.15
CA SER A 68 21.53 -18.59 -3.84
C SER A 68 21.06 -17.13 -3.78
N ALA A 69 20.22 -16.71 -4.72
CA ALA A 69 19.64 -15.36 -4.73
C ALA A 69 18.79 -15.10 -3.48
N TYR A 70 17.94 -16.06 -3.08
CA TYR A 70 17.15 -15.96 -1.86
C TYR A 70 18.02 -15.88 -0.59
N THR A 71 19.02 -16.77 -0.44
CA THR A 71 19.95 -16.73 0.70
C THR A 71 20.68 -15.38 0.78
N LYS A 72 21.13 -14.85 -0.36
CA LYS A 72 21.74 -13.52 -0.40
C LYS A 72 20.75 -12.43 0.02
N ALA A 73 19.52 -12.44 -0.50
CA ALA A 73 18.52 -11.42 -0.19
C ALA A 73 18.15 -11.41 1.31
N VAL A 74 18.06 -12.58 1.96
CA VAL A 74 17.87 -12.68 3.42
C VAL A 74 19.07 -12.11 4.17
N SER A 75 20.29 -12.44 3.75
CA SER A 75 21.52 -11.91 4.36
C SER A 75 21.61 -10.38 4.25
N ASP A 76 21.33 -9.83 3.06
CA ASP A 76 21.33 -8.39 2.82
C ASP A 76 20.28 -7.70 3.71
N PHE A 77 19.09 -8.27 3.83
CA PHE A 77 18.03 -7.70 4.68
C PHE A 77 18.43 -7.68 6.16
N LYS A 78 19.00 -8.77 6.68
CA LYS A 78 19.53 -8.83 8.06
C LYS A 78 20.61 -7.79 8.30
N SER A 79 21.52 -7.61 7.34
CA SER A 79 22.60 -6.61 7.43
C SER A 79 22.03 -5.19 7.53
N ILE A 80 21.07 -4.84 6.68
CA ILE A 80 20.48 -3.50 6.63
C ILE A 80 19.62 -3.23 7.88
N LEU A 81 18.89 -4.23 8.38
CA LEU A 81 18.18 -4.15 9.67
C LEU A 81 19.15 -3.84 10.81
N SER A 82 20.23 -4.59 10.91
CA SER A 82 21.26 -4.42 11.95
C SER A 82 21.93 -3.05 11.87
N GLU A 83 22.26 -2.58 10.65
CA GLU A 83 22.83 -1.24 10.45
C GLU A 83 21.88 -0.15 10.93
N ARG A 84 20.60 -0.20 10.51
CA ARG A 84 19.61 0.80 10.92
C ARG A 84 19.37 0.76 12.43
N ARG A 85 19.30 -0.43 13.03
CA ARG A 85 19.17 -0.61 14.47
C ARG A 85 20.34 0.04 15.21
N ALA A 86 21.57 -0.26 14.81
CA ALA A 86 22.76 0.30 15.43
C ALA A 86 22.82 1.83 15.34
N GLN A 87 22.42 2.40 14.21
CA GLN A 87 22.32 3.87 14.04
C GLN A 87 21.29 4.47 15.00
N ILE A 88 20.11 3.86 15.13
CA ILE A 88 19.06 4.32 16.05
C ILE A 88 19.49 4.18 17.50
N ASP A 89 20.01 3.02 17.91
CA ASP A 89 20.39 2.74 19.30
C ASP A 89 21.56 3.65 19.76
N SER A 90 22.43 4.03 18.83
CA SER A 90 23.56 4.93 19.09
C SER A 90 23.19 6.42 18.97
N ASN A 91 21.92 6.76 18.74
CA ASN A 91 21.46 8.13 18.44
C ASN A 91 22.26 8.82 17.32
N GLN A 92 22.76 8.05 16.36
CA GLN A 92 23.45 8.60 15.19
C GLN A 92 22.45 9.30 14.28
N GLN A 93 22.94 10.30 13.53
CA GLN A 93 22.14 10.93 12.50
C GLN A 93 21.77 9.89 11.43
N LEU A 94 20.47 9.73 11.18
CA LEU A 94 20.00 8.84 10.14
C LEU A 94 20.20 9.48 8.75
N PRO A 95 20.49 8.71 7.69
CA PRO A 95 20.46 9.17 6.31
C PRO A 95 19.11 9.80 5.94
N ASN A 96 19.16 10.66 4.93
CA ASN A 96 17.97 11.16 4.27
C ASN A 96 17.15 9.98 3.71
N LEU A 97 15.85 9.93 4.02
CA LEU A 97 14.95 8.80 3.70
C LEU A 97 15.41 7.48 4.33
N PRO A 98 15.46 7.39 5.68
CA PRO A 98 16.12 6.30 6.39
C PRO A 98 15.44 4.93 6.23
N GLY A 99 14.18 4.89 5.80
CA GLY A 99 13.44 3.66 5.53
C GLY A 99 13.65 3.10 4.13
N GLN A 100 14.28 3.84 3.21
CA GLN A 100 14.34 3.44 1.80
C GLN A 100 15.11 2.13 1.60
N ALA A 101 16.31 2.01 2.19
CA ALA A 101 17.12 0.80 2.06
C ALA A 101 16.43 -0.43 2.67
N LEU A 102 15.78 -0.27 3.84
CA LEU A 102 15.01 -1.33 4.49
C LEU A 102 13.84 -1.79 3.63
N TYR A 103 13.08 -0.86 3.06
CA TYR A 103 11.95 -1.16 2.19
C TYR A 103 12.38 -1.96 0.96
N LEU A 104 13.45 -1.54 0.30
CA LEU A 104 13.99 -2.24 -0.87
C LEU A 104 14.50 -3.63 -0.51
N ALA A 105 15.22 -3.78 0.61
CA ALA A 105 15.73 -5.06 1.07
C ALA A 105 14.61 -6.05 1.43
N ARG A 106 13.56 -5.58 2.13
CA ARG A 106 12.33 -6.36 2.38
C ARG A 106 11.71 -6.85 1.07
N ASN A 107 11.54 -5.95 0.11
CA ASN A 107 10.95 -6.30 -1.18
C ASN A 107 11.79 -7.32 -1.94
N ASN A 108 13.11 -7.15 -1.93
CA ASN A 108 14.02 -8.08 -2.58
C ASN A 108 13.95 -9.47 -1.93
N MET A 109 13.88 -9.57 -0.60
CA MET A 109 13.74 -10.85 0.11
C MET A 109 12.45 -11.57 -0.28
N ILE A 110 11.29 -10.89 -0.21
CA ILE A 110 9.99 -11.47 -0.57
C ILE A 110 9.99 -11.88 -2.05
N SER A 111 10.55 -11.03 -2.91
CA SER A 111 10.70 -11.31 -4.34
C SER A 111 11.56 -12.55 -4.61
N ALA A 112 12.74 -12.63 -3.99
CA ALA A 112 13.67 -13.74 -4.21
C ALA A 112 13.11 -15.06 -3.67
N TYR A 113 12.30 -15.01 -2.61
CA TYR A 113 11.59 -16.20 -2.14
C TYR A 113 10.51 -16.63 -3.14
N LYS A 114 9.75 -15.69 -3.73
CA LYS A 114 8.81 -16.02 -4.81
C LYS A 114 9.51 -16.63 -6.03
N ASP A 115 10.68 -16.11 -6.40
CA ASP A 115 11.50 -16.68 -7.48
C ASP A 115 11.99 -18.10 -7.13
N LEU A 116 12.33 -18.35 -5.87
CA LEU A 116 12.69 -19.68 -5.37
C LEU A 116 11.51 -20.65 -5.41
N THR A 117 10.31 -20.24 -4.96
CA THR A 117 9.14 -21.13 -4.94
C THR A 117 8.58 -21.40 -6.33
N ASP A 118 8.79 -20.49 -7.30
CA ASP A 118 8.50 -20.75 -8.72
C ASP A 118 9.45 -21.80 -9.32
N ALA A 119 10.74 -21.71 -9.02
CA ALA A 119 11.73 -22.68 -9.50
C ALA A 119 11.66 -24.03 -8.75
N LEU A 120 11.25 -24.00 -7.48
CA LEU A 120 11.21 -25.15 -6.58
C LEU A 120 9.96 -25.09 -5.68
N PRO A 121 8.77 -25.49 -6.16
CA PRO A 121 7.51 -25.41 -5.40
C PRO A 121 7.53 -26.18 -4.07
N SER A 122 8.40 -27.18 -3.92
CA SER A 122 8.59 -27.88 -2.64
C SER A 122 9.17 -27.00 -1.51
N LYS A 123 9.59 -25.76 -1.82
CA LYS A 123 10.02 -24.76 -0.83
C LYS A 123 8.88 -23.90 -0.30
N ILE A 124 7.67 -24.00 -0.86
CA ILE A 124 6.49 -23.30 -0.34
C ILE A 124 6.28 -23.76 1.11
N GLY A 125 6.34 -22.79 2.03
CA GLY A 125 6.32 -23.05 3.46
C GLY A 125 4.91 -23.07 4.08
N ARG A 126 4.88 -22.94 5.41
CA ARG A 126 3.66 -22.80 6.20
C ARG A 126 3.04 -21.39 6.06
N PRO A 127 1.75 -21.22 6.42
CA PRO A 127 1.18 -19.90 6.66
C PRO A 127 1.95 -19.09 7.71
N ASN A 128 1.91 -17.76 7.56
CA ASN A 128 2.52 -16.79 8.46
C ASN A 128 1.46 -15.87 9.09
N LYS A 129 1.83 -15.21 10.18
CA LYS A 129 0.96 -14.31 10.96
C LYS A 129 0.57 -13.02 10.21
N PHE A 130 1.27 -12.68 9.13
CA PHE A 130 1.00 -11.48 8.33
C PHE A 130 0.00 -11.73 7.19
N GLY A 131 -0.44 -12.99 7.01
CA GLY A 131 -1.36 -13.35 5.93
C GLY A 131 -0.76 -13.24 4.53
N ILE A 132 0.57 -13.15 4.41
CA ILE A 132 1.25 -13.16 3.11
C ILE A 132 1.12 -14.56 2.51
N PRO A 133 0.78 -14.74 1.22
CA PRO A 133 0.66 -16.07 0.64
C PRO A 133 1.97 -16.89 0.83
N PRO A 134 1.91 -18.18 1.22
CA PRO A 134 3.10 -18.97 1.53
C PRO A 134 4.09 -19.17 0.39
N ALA A 135 3.68 -18.93 -0.86
CA ALA A 135 4.60 -18.93 -2.01
C ALA A 135 5.45 -17.64 -2.07
N TYR A 136 5.04 -16.58 -1.40
CA TYR A 136 5.67 -15.26 -1.44
C TYR A 136 6.51 -14.96 -0.20
N PHE A 137 6.29 -15.65 0.92
CA PHE A 137 7.05 -15.40 2.14
C PHE A 137 7.35 -16.67 2.95
N ASP A 138 8.61 -16.81 3.32
CA ASP A 138 9.11 -17.82 4.24
C ASP A 138 8.80 -17.42 5.68
N ALA A 139 7.93 -18.19 6.33
CA ALA A 139 7.48 -17.90 7.68
C ALA A 139 8.61 -17.96 8.74
N ASP A 140 9.76 -18.54 8.44
CA ASP A 140 10.91 -18.52 9.36
C ASP A 140 11.55 -17.12 9.46
N ASN A 141 11.25 -16.22 8.52
CA ASN A 141 11.70 -14.82 8.55
C ASN A 141 10.70 -13.87 9.21
N GLU A 142 9.65 -14.37 9.87
CA GLU A 142 8.68 -13.53 10.61
C GLU A 142 9.36 -12.51 11.55
N PRO A 143 10.39 -12.87 12.33
CA PRO A 143 11.09 -11.92 13.19
C PRO A 143 11.76 -10.75 12.45
N LEU A 144 12.20 -10.95 11.20
CA LEU A 144 12.81 -9.87 10.42
C LEU A 144 11.77 -8.83 9.99
N LEU A 145 10.54 -9.26 9.71
CA LEU A 145 9.44 -8.34 9.40
C LEU A 145 8.93 -7.62 10.64
N ASP A 146 8.95 -8.26 11.82
CA ASP A 146 8.69 -7.58 13.09
C ASP A 146 9.72 -6.47 13.35
N GLU A 147 11.02 -6.78 13.22
CA GLU A 147 12.08 -5.80 13.41
C GLU A 147 11.96 -4.65 12.41
N TYR A 148 11.67 -4.96 11.14
CA TYR A 148 11.39 -3.94 10.12
C TYR A 148 10.26 -3.00 10.56
N ALA A 149 9.15 -3.54 11.05
CA ALA A 149 8.01 -2.74 11.50
C ALA A 149 8.38 -1.86 12.71
N ASP A 150 9.17 -2.39 13.65
CA ASP A 150 9.65 -1.65 14.82
C ASP A 150 10.58 -0.49 14.45
N LEU A 151 11.50 -0.70 13.51
CA LEU A 151 12.38 0.37 13.03
C LEU A 151 11.58 1.45 12.29
N PHE A 152 10.63 1.05 11.43
CA PHE A 152 9.75 2.00 10.74
C PHE A 152 8.94 2.85 11.72
N ARG A 153 8.41 2.24 12.78
CA ARG A 153 7.69 2.97 13.84
C ARG A 153 8.55 4.08 14.48
N ILE A 154 9.86 3.88 14.61
CA ILE A 154 10.77 4.90 15.14
C ILE A 154 11.04 5.98 14.07
N MET A 155 11.38 5.56 12.84
CA MET A 155 11.72 6.49 11.75
C MET A 155 10.54 7.35 11.27
N GLU A 156 9.32 6.85 11.43
CA GLU A 156 8.07 7.53 11.03
C GLU A 156 7.36 8.17 12.22
N ALA A 157 7.99 8.19 13.40
CA ALA A 157 7.42 8.82 14.58
C ALA A 157 6.96 10.26 14.25
N PRO A 158 5.76 10.67 14.71
CA PRO A 158 5.32 12.04 14.55
C PRO A 158 6.32 13.03 15.16
N PRO A 159 6.51 14.21 14.58
CA PRO A 159 7.30 15.24 15.22
C PRO A 159 6.67 15.64 16.57
N VAL A 160 7.49 16.10 17.52
CA VAL A 160 7.06 16.36 18.92
C VAL A 160 5.91 17.37 19.00
N ASN A 161 5.85 18.32 18.08
CA ASN A 161 4.80 19.34 18.01
C ASN A 161 3.58 18.92 17.15
N ALA A 162 3.52 17.67 16.68
CA ALA A 162 2.36 17.15 15.99
C ALA A 162 1.12 17.20 16.89
N GLN A 163 0.03 17.69 16.32
CA GLN A 163 -1.22 17.95 16.98
C GLN A 163 -2.15 16.75 16.84
N ASN A 164 -2.00 15.82 17.77
CA ASN A 164 -2.81 14.61 17.84
C ASN A 164 -4.28 14.91 18.18
N SER A 165 -5.16 14.04 17.71
CA SER A 165 -6.54 13.88 18.13
C SER A 165 -6.66 12.74 19.15
N ASN A 166 -7.62 12.89 20.06
CA ASN A 166 -8.02 11.85 21.02
C ASN A 166 -8.94 10.80 20.39
N THR A 167 -9.49 11.07 19.20
CA THR A 167 -10.45 10.20 18.50
C THR A 167 -10.09 9.98 17.02
N PRO A 168 -8.83 9.62 16.69
CA PRO A 168 -8.34 9.72 15.32
C PRO A 168 -9.12 8.86 14.30
N VAL A 169 -9.51 7.64 14.70
CA VAL A 169 -10.32 6.76 13.85
C VAL A 169 -11.72 7.33 13.62
N LYS A 170 -12.34 7.89 14.66
CA LYS A 170 -13.69 8.50 14.56
C LYS A 170 -13.66 9.73 13.67
N ASP A 171 -12.62 10.56 13.77
CA ASP A 171 -12.48 11.79 13.00
C ASP A 171 -12.48 11.51 11.50
N VAL A 172 -11.75 10.47 11.07
CA VAL A 172 -11.73 10.03 9.67
C VAL A 172 -13.12 9.58 9.20
N VAL A 173 -13.84 8.83 10.02
CA VAL A 173 -15.20 8.37 9.69
C VAL A 173 -16.18 9.52 9.61
N ASP A 174 -16.19 10.41 10.60
CA ASP A 174 -17.09 11.57 10.66
C ASP A 174 -16.84 12.51 9.46
N LEU A 175 -15.58 12.88 9.22
CA LEU A 175 -15.19 13.73 8.09
C LEU A 175 -15.57 13.09 6.75
N GLY A 176 -15.25 11.81 6.54
CA GLY A 176 -15.61 11.10 5.32
C GLY A 176 -17.13 11.05 5.08
N THR A 177 -17.90 10.82 6.15
CA THR A 177 -19.36 10.75 6.09
C THR A 177 -19.97 12.09 5.70
N ASP A 178 -19.57 13.17 6.37
CA ASP A 178 -20.14 14.49 6.14
C ASP A 178 -19.68 15.13 4.83
N ILE A 179 -18.44 14.88 4.40
CA ILE A 179 -18.01 15.20 3.04
C ILE A 179 -18.90 14.46 2.02
N GLY A 180 -19.19 13.18 2.25
CA GLY A 180 -20.12 12.39 1.43
C GLY A 180 -21.50 13.02 1.32
N ARG A 181 -22.10 13.42 2.45
CA ARG A 181 -23.41 14.09 2.50
C ARG A 181 -23.39 15.42 1.77
N ALA A 182 -22.37 16.24 2.00
CA ALA A 182 -22.20 17.52 1.31
C ALA A 182 -22.01 17.36 -0.21
N LYS A 183 -21.48 16.22 -0.65
CA LYS A 183 -21.37 15.83 -2.07
C LYS A 183 -22.63 15.15 -2.62
N GLY A 184 -23.72 15.11 -1.86
CA GLY A 184 -25.04 14.67 -2.32
C GLY A 184 -25.35 13.19 -2.07
N LEU A 185 -24.58 12.50 -1.24
CA LEU A 185 -24.91 11.13 -0.84
C LEU A 185 -26.05 11.11 0.19
N ASP A 186 -26.92 10.11 0.06
CA ASP A 186 -27.86 9.76 1.13
C ASP A 186 -27.12 9.22 2.37
N ALA A 187 -27.84 9.04 3.47
CA ALA A 187 -27.25 8.62 4.73
C ALA A 187 -26.51 7.26 4.65
N ALA A 188 -27.04 6.31 3.89
CA ALA A 188 -26.45 4.98 3.77
C ALA A 188 -25.15 5.02 2.96
N HIS A 189 -25.13 5.74 1.84
CA HIS A 189 -23.93 5.89 1.03
C HIS A 189 -22.89 6.83 1.65
N ALA A 190 -23.32 7.81 2.44
CA ALA A 190 -22.42 8.64 3.24
C ALA A 190 -21.68 7.83 4.29
N ASP A 191 -22.36 6.91 4.99
CA ASP A 191 -21.70 5.98 5.93
C ASP A 191 -20.61 5.15 5.23
N LEU A 192 -20.85 4.75 3.97
CA LEU A 192 -19.84 4.06 3.16
C LEU A 192 -18.66 4.95 2.80
N ALA A 193 -18.88 6.25 2.57
CA ALA A 193 -17.80 7.22 2.38
C ALA A 193 -16.90 7.29 3.63
N GLY A 194 -17.49 7.33 4.83
CA GLY A 194 -16.75 7.25 6.10
C GLY A 194 -15.91 5.98 6.22
N ARG A 195 -16.46 4.81 5.84
CA ARG A 195 -15.72 3.54 5.83
C ARG A 195 -14.54 3.55 4.85
N ILE A 196 -14.77 4.05 3.63
CA ILE A 196 -13.73 4.12 2.60
C ILE A 196 -12.60 5.06 3.01
N SER A 197 -12.94 6.23 3.57
CA SER A 197 -11.97 7.16 4.15
C SER A 197 -11.13 6.51 5.23
N LEU A 198 -11.74 5.67 6.08
CA LEU A 198 -11.00 4.92 7.09
C LEU A 198 -10.06 3.87 6.47
N GLY A 199 -10.51 3.17 5.42
CA GLY A 199 -9.66 2.27 4.64
C GLY A 199 -8.41 2.98 4.14
N LEU A 200 -8.56 4.17 3.57
CA LEU A 200 -7.45 5.01 3.10
C LEU A 200 -6.49 5.38 4.25
N PHE A 201 -7.01 5.84 5.39
CA PHE A 201 -6.19 6.13 6.57
C PHE A 201 -5.31 4.95 6.98
N PHE A 202 -5.88 3.74 6.97
CA PHE A 202 -5.13 2.52 7.27
C PHE A 202 -4.13 2.12 6.18
N ALA A 203 -4.47 2.32 4.90
CA ALA A 203 -3.53 2.09 3.79
C ALA A 203 -2.26 2.94 3.96
N GLU A 204 -2.44 4.23 4.19
CA GLU A 204 -1.37 5.21 4.29
C GLU A 204 -0.53 5.06 5.56
N THR A 205 -1.17 4.93 6.72
CA THR A 205 -0.49 5.10 8.01
C THR A 205 -0.62 3.93 8.97
N ASN A 206 -1.30 2.85 8.56
CA ASN A 206 -1.67 1.74 9.45
C ASN A 206 -2.52 2.18 10.66
N GLY A 207 -3.27 3.27 10.49
CA GLY A 207 -4.13 3.85 11.52
C GLY A 207 -3.40 4.80 12.48
N ASN A 208 -2.16 5.20 12.17
CA ASN A 208 -1.39 6.12 13.01
C ASN A 208 -1.58 7.57 12.55
N GLN A 209 -1.71 8.48 13.50
CA GLN A 209 -1.86 9.89 13.22
C GLN A 209 -0.51 10.61 13.12
N ASN A 210 -0.47 11.61 12.24
CA ASN A 210 0.64 12.57 12.10
C ASN A 210 2.02 11.96 11.85
N ILE A 211 2.08 10.71 11.38
CA ILE A 211 3.36 10.04 11.15
C ILE A 211 4.18 10.80 10.10
N GLY A 212 5.50 10.73 10.26
CA GLY A 212 6.41 11.12 9.21
C GLY A 212 6.33 10.16 8.02
N ASN A 213 7.36 10.21 7.18
CA ASN A 213 7.52 9.23 6.11
C ASN A 213 9.00 8.92 5.97
N ALA A 214 9.38 7.68 6.24
CA ALA A 214 10.78 7.28 6.22
C ALA A 214 11.34 7.18 4.79
N ARG A 215 10.51 7.38 3.76
CA ARG A 215 10.83 7.20 2.34
C ARG A 215 10.49 8.44 1.48
N SER A 216 9.93 9.48 2.09
CA SER A 216 9.65 10.75 1.41
C SER A 216 9.74 11.93 2.36
N ASN A 217 10.33 13.04 1.90
CA ASN A 217 10.24 14.31 2.62
C ASN A 217 9.01 15.13 2.24
N ARG A 218 8.33 14.74 1.14
CA ARG A 218 7.21 15.47 0.57
C ARG A 218 5.90 15.16 1.29
N TYR A 219 5.69 13.88 1.57
CA TYR A 219 4.44 13.33 2.10
C TYR A 219 4.57 13.06 3.59
N LYS A 220 3.57 13.46 4.37
CA LYS A 220 3.54 13.27 5.83
C LYS A 220 2.13 13.45 6.37
N GLY A 221 1.96 13.20 7.67
CA GLY A 221 0.73 13.47 8.36
C GLY A 221 -0.22 12.28 8.30
N SER A 222 -1.45 12.53 8.74
CA SER A 222 -2.44 11.47 8.96
C SER A 222 -2.95 10.82 7.68
N LEU A 223 -2.83 11.44 6.50
CA LEU A 223 -3.11 10.83 5.20
C LEU A 223 -1.93 10.91 4.23
N GLN A 224 -0.71 11.10 4.77
CA GLN A 224 0.51 11.17 3.96
C GLN A 224 0.40 12.18 2.80
N THR A 225 -0.09 13.38 3.11
CA THR A 225 -0.42 14.41 2.12
C THR A 225 0.80 15.27 1.79
N GLY A 226 0.97 15.63 0.51
CA GLY A 226 1.97 16.62 0.08
C GLY A 226 1.45 18.05 0.19
N VAL A 227 2.32 19.05 0.06
CA VAL A 227 1.94 20.48 0.24
C VAL A 227 0.90 20.94 -0.79
N SER A 228 1.03 20.49 -2.04
CA SER A 228 0.08 20.86 -3.10
C SER A 228 -1.26 20.18 -2.91
N GLU A 229 -1.22 18.90 -2.50
CA GLU A 229 -2.41 18.10 -2.22
C GLU A 229 -3.18 18.69 -1.03
N ASP A 230 -2.48 19.12 0.02
CA ASP A 230 -3.05 19.78 1.21
C ASP A 230 -3.74 21.10 0.84
N ARG A 231 -3.06 21.99 0.11
CA ARG A 231 -3.65 23.26 -0.36
C ARG A 231 -4.91 23.04 -1.19
N ASN A 232 -4.88 22.10 -2.14
CA ASN A 232 -6.04 21.76 -2.95
C ASN A 232 -7.18 21.19 -2.09
N GLY A 233 -6.86 20.43 -1.04
CA GLY A 233 -7.80 19.95 -0.05
C GLY A 233 -8.52 21.10 0.66
N GLN A 234 -7.76 22.07 1.17
CA GLN A 234 -8.29 23.26 1.85
C GLN A 234 -9.22 24.07 0.94
N GLU A 235 -8.81 24.33 -0.32
CA GLU A 235 -9.63 25.05 -1.30
C GLU A 235 -10.96 24.35 -1.56
N LYS A 236 -10.92 23.02 -1.74
CA LYS A 236 -12.14 22.23 -1.94
C LYS A 236 -13.00 22.14 -0.68
N TRP A 237 -12.40 22.06 0.51
CA TRP A 237 -13.11 22.07 1.79
C TRP A 237 -13.89 23.38 1.95
N ALA A 238 -13.24 24.52 1.71
CA ALA A 238 -13.85 25.83 1.80
C ALA A 238 -15.12 25.96 0.93
N ALA A 239 -15.14 25.30 -0.23
CA ALA A 239 -16.29 25.29 -1.14
C ALA A 239 -17.53 24.56 -0.58
N ILE A 240 -17.37 23.58 0.31
CA ILE A 240 -18.48 22.80 0.88
C ILE A 240 -18.75 23.09 2.36
N ARG A 241 -17.86 23.82 3.04
CA ARG A 241 -17.92 24.09 4.48
C ARG A 241 -19.28 24.64 4.94
N LYS A 242 -19.86 25.59 4.19
CA LYS A 242 -21.19 26.16 4.52
C LYS A 242 -22.31 25.13 4.43
N SER A 243 -22.23 24.20 3.49
CA SER A 243 -23.21 23.12 3.36
C SER A 243 -23.15 22.19 4.57
N ILE A 244 -21.93 21.83 5.01
CA ILE A 244 -21.73 21.00 6.20
C ILE A 244 -22.25 21.69 7.45
N ALA A 245 -21.90 22.96 7.67
CA ALA A 245 -22.38 23.73 8.82
C ALA A 245 -23.92 23.80 8.92
N ALA A 246 -24.63 23.72 7.79
CA ALA A 246 -26.09 23.75 7.78
C ALA A 246 -26.73 22.45 8.31
N PHE A 247 -26.07 21.29 8.18
CA PHE A 247 -26.63 20.00 8.63
C PHE A 247 -25.85 19.35 9.79
N ASP A 248 -24.60 19.75 10.02
CA ASP A 248 -23.77 19.35 11.16
C ASP A 248 -22.97 20.56 11.68
N PRO A 249 -23.62 21.44 12.48
CA PRO A 249 -22.94 22.59 13.09
C PRO A 249 -21.87 22.17 14.11
N ALA A 250 -21.96 20.96 14.69
CA ALA A 250 -20.98 20.47 15.66
C ALA A 250 -19.66 20.11 14.99
N LEU A 251 -19.70 19.46 13.83
CA LEU A 251 -18.51 19.20 13.02
C LEU A 251 -17.87 20.52 12.57
N SER A 252 -18.67 21.49 12.10
CA SER A 252 -18.13 22.81 11.72
C SER A 252 -17.47 23.54 12.89
N ALA A 253 -18.07 23.51 14.08
CA ALA A 253 -17.48 24.14 15.26
C ALA A 253 -16.17 23.45 15.68
N ARG A 254 -16.09 22.13 15.52
CA ARG A 254 -14.86 21.37 15.72
C ARG A 254 -13.80 21.74 14.70
N ASP A 255 -14.17 21.87 13.43
CA ASP A 255 -13.27 22.29 12.36
C ASP A 255 -12.65 23.66 12.66
N ASP A 256 -13.45 24.63 13.08
CA ASP A 256 -12.98 25.96 13.50
C ASP A 256 -11.98 25.89 14.67
N LYS A 257 -12.25 25.02 15.65
CA LYS A 257 -11.33 24.81 16.78
C LYS A 257 -10.01 24.21 16.33
N GLU A 258 -10.04 23.23 15.44
CA GLU A 258 -8.83 22.57 14.96
C GLU A 258 -8.01 23.48 14.04
N GLU A 259 -8.64 24.28 13.18
CA GLU A 259 -7.99 25.35 12.41
C GLU A 259 -7.28 26.36 13.32
N ALA A 260 -7.97 26.84 14.36
CA ALA A 260 -7.36 27.73 15.34
C ALA A 260 -6.21 27.07 16.11
N ARG A 261 -6.32 25.75 16.37
CA ARG A 261 -5.28 24.97 17.05
C ARG A 261 -4.01 24.87 16.20
N VAL A 262 -4.11 24.73 14.88
CA VAL A 262 -2.92 24.66 14.00
C VAL A 262 -2.05 25.91 14.17
N GLY A 263 -2.64 27.10 14.15
CA GLY A 263 -1.90 28.35 14.23
C GLY A 263 -0.86 28.48 13.12
N ASN A 264 0.42 28.54 13.49
CA ASN A 264 1.55 28.65 12.55
C ASN A 264 2.22 27.30 12.21
N LEU A 265 1.64 26.17 12.67
CA LEU A 265 2.16 24.85 12.36
C LEU A 265 1.92 24.49 10.89
N ASP A 266 2.74 23.59 10.33
CA ASP A 266 2.39 22.89 9.09
C ASP A 266 1.04 22.20 9.27
N HIS A 267 0.05 22.57 8.47
CA HIS A 267 -1.34 22.15 8.58
C HIS A 267 -1.50 20.62 8.55
N ARG A 268 -0.57 19.93 7.89
CA ARG A 268 -0.51 18.47 7.79
C ARG A 268 -0.09 17.76 9.07
N LEU A 269 0.41 18.51 10.06
CA LEU A 269 0.82 17.99 11.37
C LEU A 269 -0.29 18.10 12.42
N ASN A 270 -1.48 18.60 12.06
CA ASN A 270 -2.69 18.42 12.85
C ASN A 270 -3.53 17.29 12.24
N HIS A 271 -3.96 16.35 13.08
CA HIS A 271 -4.65 15.15 12.62
C HIS A 271 -5.94 15.49 11.86
N TRP A 272 -6.77 16.37 12.43
CA TRP A 272 -8.08 16.70 11.89
C TRP A 272 -7.97 17.33 10.50
N THR A 273 -7.15 18.38 10.40
CA THR A 273 -6.96 19.12 9.16
C THR A 273 -6.27 18.27 8.10
N ALA A 274 -5.23 17.51 8.47
CA ALA A 274 -4.55 16.60 7.55
C ALA A 274 -5.47 15.53 6.96
N VAL A 275 -6.39 14.99 7.77
CA VAL A 275 -7.40 14.03 7.30
C VAL A 275 -8.39 14.73 6.38
N ARG A 276 -8.99 15.83 6.82
CA ARG A 276 -9.99 16.58 6.07
C ARG A 276 -9.48 16.97 4.69
N ASP A 277 -8.31 17.58 4.63
CA ASP A 277 -7.76 18.12 3.39
C ASP A 277 -7.21 17.00 2.49
N GLY A 278 -6.61 15.95 3.08
CA GLY A 278 -6.26 14.73 2.34
C GLY A 278 -7.49 14.09 1.66
N LEU A 279 -8.60 13.92 2.38
CA LEU A 279 -9.85 13.37 1.83
C LEU A 279 -10.43 14.26 0.73
N MET A 280 -10.47 15.57 0.96
CA MET A 280 -10.96 16.54 -0.02
C MET A 280 -10.13 16.54 -1.30
N SER A 281 -8.82 16.38 -1.17
CA SER A 281 -7.89 16.35 -2.29
C SER A 281 -8.02 15.05 -3.10
N ALA A 282 -7.97 13.90 -2.41
CA ALA A 282 -7.85 12.59 -3.04
C ALA A 282 -9.20 11.99 -3.47
N LEU A 283 -10.24 12.09 -2.63
CA LEU A 283 -11.42 11.22 -2.75
C LEU A 283 -12.75 11.94 -2.94
N ALA A 284 -12.90 13.18 -2.46
CA ALA A 284 -14.22 13.81 -2.35
C ALA A 284 -14.98 13.94 -3.68
N ASP A 285 -14.28 14.03 -4.82
CA ASP A 285 -14.91 14.11 -6.14
C ASP A 285 -15.39 12.74 -6.67
N LEU A 286 -14.99 11.65 -6.02
CA LEU A 286 -15.44 10.29 -6.33
C LEU A 286 -16.57 9.83 -5.42
N PHE A 287 -16.82 10.51 -4.30
CA PHE A 287 -17.91 10.17 -3.38
C PHE A 287 -19.28 10.06 -4.08
N PRO A 288 -19.68 10.97 -4.99
CA PRO A 288 -20.95 10.81 -5.72
C PRO A 288 -21.07 9.50 -6.52
N GLN A 289 -19.94 8.83 -6.82
CA GLN A 289 -19.91 7.57 -7.56
C GLN A 289 -20.00 6.33 -6.66
N ILE A 290 -19.99 6.49 -5.32
CA ILE A 290 -20.08 5.38 -4.36
C ILE A 290 -21.25 4.42 -4.66
N PRO A 291 -22.48 4.88 -4.96
CA PRO A 291 -23.58 3.97 -5.30
C PRO A 291 -23.27 3.05 -6.50
N ALA A 292 -22.58 3.56 -7.52
CA ALA A 292 -22.16 2.77 -8.67
C ALA A 292 -21.02 1.81 -8.33
N ILE A 293 -20.03 2.29 -7.55
CA ILE A 293 -18.90 1.50 -7.08
C ILE A 293 -19.37 0.29 -6.27
N VAL A 294 -20.29 0.49 -5.33
CA VAL A 294 -20.82 -0.59 -4.46
C VAL A 294 -21.53 -1.66 -5.28
N ARG A 295 -22.25 -1.27 -6.35
CA ARG A 295 -22.87 -2.23 -7.28
C ARG A 295 -21.83 -3.03 -8.06
N ALA A 296 -20.73 -2.39 -8.48
CA ALA A 296 -19.68 -3.05 -9.26
C ALA A 296 -18.74 -3.91 -8.39
N LEU A 297 -18.50 -3.49 -7.15
CA LEU A 297 -17.60 -4.11 -6.18
C LEU A 297 -18.34 -4.33 -4.86
N PRO A 298 -19.10 -5.44 -4.71
CA PRO A 298 -19.88 -5.68 -3.49
C PRO A 298 -19.01 -5.96 -2.26
N ASN A 299 -17.77 -6.44 -2.44
CA ASN A 299 -16.85 -6.71 -1.35
C ASN A 299 -16.28 -5.40 -0.76
N PRO A 300 -16.46 -5.12 0.55
CA PRO A 300 -15.93 -3.92 1.21
C PRO A 300 -14.41 -3.71 1.08
N ILE A 301 -13.62 -4.79 1.11
CA ILE A 301 -12.17 -4.73 0.98
C ILE A 301 -11.80 -4.33 -0.46
N ASP A 302 -12.49 -4.87 -1.47
CA ASP A 302 -12.28 -4.45 -2.86
C ASP A 302 -12.64 -2.97 -3.07
N GLN A 303 -13.66 -2.46 -2.36
CA GLN A 303 -13.96 -1.03 -2.37
C GLN A 303 -12.80 -0.21 -1.78
N MET A 304 -12.22 -0.61 -0.63
CA MET A 304 -11.05 0.10 -0.07
C MET A 304 -9.84 0.03 -1.00
N ARG A 305 -9.56 -1.13 -1.62
CA ARG A 305 -8.51 -1.30 -2.62
C ARG A 305 -8.72 -0.40 -3.84
N LEU A 306 -9.95 -0.24 -4.33
CA LEU A 306 -10.26 0.67 -5.44
C LEU A 306 -9.83 2.11 -5.12
N PHE A 307 -10.16 2.58 -3.92
CA PHE A 307 -9.82 3.94 -3.49
C PHE A 307 -8.32 4.14 -3.29
N GLU A 308 -7.60 3.09 -2.90
CA GLU A 308 -6.14 3.09 -2.92
C GLU A 308 -5.59 3.16 -4.37
N LEU A 309 -6.18 2.40 -5.30
CA LEU A 309 -5.79 2.44 -6.73
C LEU A 309 -6.08 3.78 -7.41
N ILE A 310 -7.04 4.55 -6.91
CA ILE A 310 -7.27 5.93 -7.37
C ILE A 310 -6.05 6.81 -7.10
N GLN A 311 -5.30 6.54 -6.04
CA GLN A 311 -4.06 7.27 -5.76
C GLN A 311 -2.91 6.76 -6.62
N ILE A 312 -2.77 5.44 -6.74
CA ILE A 312 -1.64 4.81 -7.44
C ILE A 312 -1.74 4.97 -8.96
N ILE A 313 -2.91 4.72 -9.54
CA ILE A 313 -3.18 4.76 -11.00
C ILE A 313 -4.52 5.45 -11.30
N PRO A 314 -4.64 6.78 -11.05
CA PRO A 314 -5.92 7.51 -11.09
C PRO A 314 -6.64 7.40 -12.44
N THR A 315 -5.92 7.61 -13.54
CA THR A 315 -6.53 7.68 -14.89
C THR A 315 -7.08 6.33 -15.34
N PRO A 316 -6.33 5.22 -15.27
CA PRO A 316 -6.87 3.88 -15.54
C PRO A 316 -8.06 3.53 -14.64
N THR A 317 -8.00 3.82 -13.35
CA THR A 317 -9.07 3.48 -12.40
C THR A 317 -10.37 4.21 -12.72
N LYS A 318 -10.29 5.52 -13.00
CA LYS A 318 -11.47 6.30 -13.46
C LYS A 318 -12.02 5.79 -14.79
N SER A 319 -11.16 5.33 -15.70
CA SER A 319 -11.58 4.76 -16.99
C SER A 319 -12.29 3.43 -16.82
N ALA A 320 -11.76 2.55 -15.96
CA ALA A 320 -12.39 1.29 -15.62
C ALA A 320 -13.78 1.47 -15.00
N LEU A 321 -13.95 2.43 -14.08
CA LEU A 321 -15.26 2.75 -13.49
C LEU A 321 -16.28 3.21 -14.54
N LYS A 322 -15.86 4.02 -15.51
CA LYS A 322 -16.73 4.50 -16.60
C LYS A 322 -17.07 3.42 -17.63
N SER A 323 -16.27 2.36 -17.71
CA SER A 323 -16.45 1.31 -18.73
C SER A 323 -17.67 0.41 -18.52
N GLY A 324 -18.23 0.36 -17.29
CA GLY A 324 -19.27 -0.60 -16.92
C GLY A 324 -18.77 -2.05 -16.76
N ASN A 325 -17.52 -2.35 -17.11
CA ASN A 325 -16.86 -3.64 -16.89
C ASN A 325 -15.56 -3.44 -16.08
N PHE A 326 -15.71 -2.99 -14.83
CA PHE A 326 -14.56 -2.64 -13.99
C PHE A 326 -13.57 -3.81 -13.85
N ALA A 327 -14.04 -4.97 -13.39
CA ALA A 327 -13.17 -6.12 -13.12
C ALA A 327 -12.42 -6.64 -14.36
N GLY A 328 -13.06 -6.61 -15.53
CA GLY A 328 -12.45 -7.04 -16.80
C GLY A 328 -11.68 -5.95 -17.55
N TYR A 329 -11.65 -4.71 -17.05
CA TYR A 329 -10.90 -3.64 -17.71
C TYR A 329 -9.39 -3.92 -17.64
N THR A 330 -8.74 -3.94 -18.80
CA THR A 330 -7.31 -4.27 -18.91
C THR A 330 -6.45 -3.02 -18.93
N VAL A 331 -5.40 -3.05 -18.12
CA VAL A 331 -4.32 -2.06 -18.11
C VAL A 331 -3.11 -2.66 -18.80
N SER A 332 -2.62 -2.01 -19.86
CA SER A 332 -1.44 -2.45 -20.64
C SER A 332 -0.42 -1.35 -20.89
N ASP A 333 -0.67 -0.13 -20.42
CA ASP A 333 0.30 0.95 -20.51
C ASP A 333 1.54 0.62 -19.67
N ARG A 334 2.73 0.69 -20.27
CA ARG A 334 3.98 0.26 -19.63
C ARG A 334 4.31 1.09 -18.39
N THR A 335 4.04 2.39 -18.42
CA THR A 335 4.29 3.30 -17.31
C THR A 335 3.35 3.00 -16.15
N ILE A 336 2.07 2.78 -16.44
CA ILE A 336 1.07 2.40 -15.44
C ILE A 336 1.39 1.04 -14.82
N MET A 337 1.78 0.04 -15.63
CA MET A 337 2.24 -1.26 -15.12
C MET A 337 3.49 -1.07 -14.25
N GLY A 338 4.40 -0.16 -14.62
CA GLY A 338 5.54 0.25 -13.78
C GLY A 338 5.10 0.77 -12.41
N TYR A 339 4.08 1.63 -12.36
CA TYR A 339 3.54 2.10 -11.08
C TYR A 339 2.98 0.98 -10.21
N LEU A 340 2.27 -0.01 -10.79
CA LEU A 340 1.79 -1.17 -10.04
C LEU A 340 2.94 -2.00 -9.44
N ARG A 341 4.04 -2.16 -10.18
CA ARG A 341 5.26 -2.84 -9.69
C ARG A 341 5.99 -2.04 -8.61
N ASN A 342 6.01 -0.71 -8.69
CA ASN A 342 6.66 0.10 -7.65
C ASN A 342 5.87 0.11 -6.34
N ASN A 343 4.57 -0.18 -6.42
CA ASN A 343 3.63 -0.16 -5.31
C ASN A 343 3.27 -1.55 -4.75
N SER A 344 4.16 -2.53 -4.91
CA SER A 344 4.03 -3.86 -4.29
C SER A 344 2.84 -4.73 -4.78
N ILE A 345 2.27 -4.44 -5.97
CA ILE A 345 1.16 -5.22 -6.55
C ILE A 345 1.69 -6.33 -7.47
N PHE A 346 2.50 -5.98 -8.47
CA PHE A 346 3.14 -6.96 -9.39
C PHE A 346 4.67 -7.02 -9.22
N THR A 347 5.11 -6.95 -7.96
CA THR A 347 6.52 -6.72 -7.62
C THR A 347 7.28 -8.02 -7.36
N PHE A 348 6.61 -9.04 -6.84
CA PHE A 348 7.26 -10.20 -6.25
C PHE A 348 7.28 -11.38 -7.21
N GLY A 349 8.45 -11.87 -7.56
CA GLY A 349 8.61 -12.91 -8.55
C GLY A 349 8.82 -12.37 -9.97
N GLN A 350 9.60 -13.10 -10.77
CA GLN A 350 9.86 -12.79 -12.18
C GLN A 350 8.58 -12.77 -13.01
N ALA A 351 7.67 -13.73 -12.78
CA ALA A 351 6.43 -13.83 -13.53
C ALA A 351 5.53 -12.59 -13.34
N ASP A 352 5.40 -12.11 -12.10
CA ASP A 352 4.60 -10.92 -11.79
C ASP A 352 5.23 -9.67 -12.42
N ARG A 353 6.56 -9.50 -12.30
CA ARG A 353 7.28 -8.38 -12.93
C ARG A 353 7.18 -8.41 -14.46
N ALA A 354 7.21 -9.59 -15.06
CA ALA A 354 7.17 -9.77 -16.52
C ALA A 354 5.77 -9.53 -17.12
N LYS A 355 4.70 -9.41 -16.32
CA LYS A 355 3.34 -9.20 -16.83
C LYS A 355 3.27 -7.93 -17.71
N PRO A 356 2.88 -8.02 -19.00
CA PRO A 356 2.77 -6.86 -19.87
C PRO A 356 1.47 -6.07 -19.64
N SER A 357 0.47 -6.73 -19.05
CA SER A 357 -0.85 -6.17 -18.75
C SER A 357 -1.51 -6.93 -17.61
N ALA A 358 -2.53 -6.33 -17.01
CA ALA A 358 -3.39 -6.97 -16.03
C ALA A 358 -4.81 -6.42 -16.09
N THR A 359 -5.79 -7.27 -15.80
CA THR A 359 -7.17 -6.84 -15.52
C THR A 359 -7.26 -6.22 -14.13
N PHE A 360 -8.27 -5.37 -13.88
CA PHE A 360 -8.50 -4.83 -12.54
C PHE A 360 -8.80 -5.93 -11.50
N ARG A 361 -9.40 -7.06 -11.87
CA ARG A 361 -9.54 -8.20 -10.96
C ARG A 361 -8.17 -8.73 -10.52
N GLU A 362 -7.27 -8.98 -11.48
CA GLU A 362 -5.89 -9.40 -11.16
C GLU A 362 -5.16 -8.37 -10.29
N ILE A 363 -5.34 -7.06 -10.57
CA ILE A 363 -4.76 -5.99 -9.76
C ILE A 363 -5.28 -6.05 -8.32
N LEU A 364 -6.61 -6.13 -8.13
CA LEU A 364 -7.22 -6.21 -6.79
C LEU A 364 -6.76 -7.46 -6.03
N ASP A 365 -6.64 -8.61 -6.69
CA ASP A 365 -6.18 -9.86 -6.08
C ASP A 365 -4.70 -9.80 -5.66
N ALA A 366 -3.90 -9.07 -6.43
CA ALA A 366 -2.48 -8.86 -6.14
C ALA A 366 -2.23 -7.85 -5.01
N MET A 367 -3.24 -7.10 -4.55
CA MET A 367 -3.15 -6.18 -3.40
C MET A 367 -3.25 -6.89 -2.03
N TRP A 368 -2.78 -8.13 -1.91
CA TRP A 368 -2.89 -8.93 -0.69
C TRP A 368 -2.12 -8.35 0.51
N LEU A 369 -1.06 -7.56 0.28
CA LEU A 369 -0.33 -6.85 1.33
C LEU A 369 -1.20 -5.86 2.12
N PHE A 370 -2.32 -5.41 1.55
CA PHE A 370 -3.22 -4.45 2.17
C PHE A 370 -4.33 -5.12 3.00
N ASN A 371 -4.51 -6.45 2.91
CA ASN A 371 -5.66 -7.15 3.51
C ASN A 371 -5.76 -6.88 5.01
N GLY A 372 -4.69 -7.14 5.77
CA GLY A 372 -4.72 -6.95 7.22
C GLY A 372 -5.01 -5.51 7.65
N LYS A 373 -4.59 -4.51 6.86
CA LYS A 373 -4.91 -3.10 7.11
C LYS A 373 -6.40 -2.82 6.89
N PHE A 374 -6.96 -3.31 5.79
CA PHE A 374 -8.38 -3.09 5.46
C PHE A 374 -9.33 -3.90 6.34
N GLU A 375 -8.95 -5.11 6.74
CA GLU A 375 -9.70 -5.90 7.72
C GLU A 375 -9.75 -5.19 9.07
N ARG A 376 -8.62 -4.62 9.52
CA ARG A 376 -8.58 -3.81 10.74
C ARG A 376 -9.42 -2.53 10.61
N ALA A 377 -9.31 -1.81 9.50
CA ALA A 377 -10.15 -0.64 9.24
C ALA A 377 -11.65 -0.99 9.28
N LEU A 378 -12.04 -2.13 8.71
CA LEU A 378 -13.42 -2.60 8.73
C LEU A 378 -13.90 -2.96 10.14
N SER A 379 -13.03 -3.60 10.94
CA SER A 379 -13.32 -3.91 12.35
C SER A 379 -13.53 -2.63 13.17
N GLU A 380 -12.61 -1.67 13.07
CA GLU A 380 -12.66 -0.38 13.77
C GLU A 380 -13.90 0.43 13.35
N PHE A 381 -14.27 0.40 12.07
CA PHE A 381 -15.51 1.00 11.58
C PHE A 381 -16.73 0.36 12.24
N GLY A 382 -16.78 -0.98 12.31
CA GLY A 382 -17.85 -1.71 12.99
C GLY A 382 -17.99 -1.31 14.46
N GLU A 383 -16.87 -1.16 15.17
CA GLU A 383 -16.86 -0.70 16.57
C GLU A 383 -17.41 0.72 16.72
N ILE A 384 -17.04 1.65 15.83
CA ILE A 384 -17.56 3.02 15.85
C ILE A 384 -19.08 3.03 15.65
N LYS A 385 -19.58 2.24 14.70
CA LYS A 385 -21.03 2.18 14.38
C LYS A 385 -21.86 1.50 15.47
N ALA A 386 -21.24 0.61 16.26
CA ALA A 386 -21.91 -0.09 17.36
C ALA A 386 -22.03 0.77 18.64
N ARG A 387 -21.24 1.84 18.78
CA ARG A 387 -21.29 2.72 19.95
C ARG A 387 -22.61 3.52 19.96
N PRO A 388 -23.30 3.63 21.10
CA PRO A 388 -24.46 4.51 21.22
C PRO A 388 -24.07 5.94 20.82
N LYS A 389 -24.94 6.62 20.07
CA LYS A 389 -24.81 8.06 19.84
C LYS A 389 -25.09 8.74 21.18
N GLY A 390 -24.03 9.04 21.92
CA GLY A 390 -24.08 9.78 23.19
C GLY A 390 -24.38 11.24 22.99
#